data_AF-A0A087CTE7-F1
#
_entry.id   AF-A0A087CTE7-F1
#
_cell.length_a   1.000
_cell.length_b   1.000
_cell.length_c   1.000
_cell.angle_alpha   90.00
_cell.angle_beta   90.00
_cell.angle_gamma   90.00
#
_symmetry.space_group_name_H-M   'P 1'
#
loop_
_entity.id
_entity.type
_entity.pdbx_description
1 polymer ?
#
loop_
_entity_poly.entity_id
_entity_poly.type
_entity_poly.pdbx_seq_one_letter_code
_entity_poly.pdbx_strand_id
1 'polypeptide(L)'
;MVDAVIHVKDGPDPDHMYTYQISHTIDELKSGAKSKYYPVEMSEALTYVREHEGHYLFIGIPCFVKAVRLLCREDETLNQRIRYCVGLVCGHLKSDFFAKSEAWEAGVPLNRIQRVDFRHKTPGTPASDYAIQADRTDGQPSVIKRTAELSTTNWGLGYFKYNACDYCDDVLAETADVTFGDAWLPQYVQDGEGCNVVVVRNKDIQELIERHRDELILHDSTPQEIYQSQAGGFRHRRQGLQYRLYVHQQRGEWTPTKRVRPTLDGISKERQRVYAMRTTLKNQSFVAFHKAAAADDFTVFNAHMKPYERQYQRIAPLRKRMLRIVKRMVKRILPATLIQKMKKFVRGDNSQA
;
A
#
# COMPACT_ATOMS: atom_id res chain seq x y z
N MET A 1 -2.48 -29.42 2.14
CA MET A 1 -2.37 -28.66 0.87
C MET A 1 -0.99 -28.07 0.70
N VAL A 2 -0.39 -27.54 1.77
CA VAL A 2 0.99 -27.07 1.85
C VAL A 2 1.55 -27.43 3.23
N ASP A 3 2.87 -27.49 3.35
CA ASP A 3 3.62 -27.79 4.57
C ASP A 3 4.12 -26.50 5.24
N ALA A 4 4.40 -25.45 4.45
CA ALA A 4 4.89 -24.18 4.98
C ALA A 4 4.45 -22.95 4.14
N VAL A 5 4.51 -21.77 4.76
CA VAL A 5 4.15 -20.49 4.13
C VAL A 5 5.36 -19.56 4.08
N ILE A 6 5.68 -19.04 2.90
CA ILE A 6 6.70 -18.03 2.67
C ILE A 6 6.00 -16.66 2.69
N HIS A 7 6.29 -15.84 3.70
CA HIS A 7 5.64 -14.54 3.88
C HIS A 7 6.53 -13.59 4.69
N VAL A 8 6.14 -12.32 4.74
CA VAL A 8 6.95 -11.29 5.39
C VAL A 8 6.61 -11.20 6.88
N LYS A 9 7.62 -11.33 7.72
CA LYS A 9 7.55 -11.21 9.19
C LYS A 9 8.43 -10.08 9.68
N ASP A 10 8.34 -9.77 10.97
CA ASP A 10 9.27 -8.86 11.65
C ASP A 10 10.69 -9.39 11.45
N GLY A 11 11.57 -8.51 11.01
CA GLY A 11 12.97 -8.84 10.75
C GLY A 11 13.86 -8.64 11.98
N PRO A 12 15.14 -8.97 11.86
CA PRO A 12 16.03 -9.15 13.01
C PRO A 12 16.49 -7.84 13.65
N ASP A 13 16.51 -6.73 12.91
CA ASP A 13 17.15 -5.50 13.35
C ASP A 13 16.50 -4.24 12.71
N PRO A 14 16.88 -3.02 13.16
CA PRO A 14 16.31 -1.78 12.63
C PRO A 14 16.60 -1.47 11.15
N ASP A 15 17.67 -2.02 10.59
CA ASP A 15 18.02 -1.87 9.17
C ASP A 15 17.30 -2.91 8.30
N HIS A 16 16.80 -3.97 8.91
CA HIS A 16 15.99 -5.03 8.30
C HIS A 16 14.68 -5.20 9.07
N MET A 17 13.86 -4.14 9.15
CA MET A 17 12.62 -4.14 9.96
C MET A 17 11.67 -5.29 9.62
N TYR A 18 11.71 -5.76 8.38
CA TYR A 18 10.88 -6.85 7.86
C TYR A 18 11.66 -7.69 6.86
N THR A 19 11.47 -9.01 6.90
CA THR A 19 12.12 -9.96 5.97
C THR A 19 11.15 -11.06 5.55
N TYR A 20 11.37 -11.66 4.37
CA TYR A 20 10.68 -12.90 4.01
C TYR A 20 11.22 -14.04 4.86
N GLN A 21 10.30 -14.84 5.42
CA GLN A 21 10.59 -15.96 6.30
C GLN A 21 9.63 -17.11 5.98
N ILE A 22 9.94 -18.29 6.51
CA ILE A 22 9.12 -19.50 6.36
C ILE A 22 8.39 -19.74 7.67
N SER A 23 7.09 -20.03 7.59
CA SER A 23 6.27 -20.43 8.72
C SER A 23 5.72 -21.83 8.55
N HIS A 24 5.94 -22.66 9.56
CA HIS A 24 5.51 -24.06 9.64
C HIS A 24 4.32 -24.25 10.58
N THR A 25 4.00 -23.23 11.39
CA THR A 25 2.87 -23.27 12.32
C THR A 25 1.91 -22.10 12.12
N ILE A 26 0.69 -22.27 12.61
CA ILE A 26 -0.35 -21.22 12.57
C ILE A 26 0.10 -19.98 13.36
N ASP A 27 0.80 -20.15 14.47
CA ASP A 27 1.25 -19.03 15.31
C ASP A 27 2.38 -18.25 14.64
N GLU A 28 3.32 -18.94 13.98
CA GLU A 28 4.33 -18.31 13.14
C GLU A 28 3.69 -17.54 11.98
N LEU A 29 2.67 -18.11 11.33
CA LEU A 29 1.92 -17.44 10.26
C LEU A 29 1.21 -16.18 10.80
N LYS A 30 0.53 -16.27 11.95
CA LYS A 30 -0.16 -15.14 12.58
C LYS A 30 0.78 -14.00 12.95
N SER A 31 2.01 -14.32 13.35
CA SER A 31 3.02 -13.29 13.68
C SER A 31 3.41 -12.42 12.47
N GLY A 32 3.21 -12.91 11.24
CA GLY A 32 3.42 -12.15 10.01
C GLY A 32 2.22 -11.34 9.54
N ALA A 33 1.14 -11.26 10.30
CA ALA A 33 -0.03 -10.45 9.94
C ALA A 33 0.30 -8.95 9.77
N LYS A 34 -0.66 -8.21 9.19
CA LYS A 34 -0.59 -6.76 8.85
C LYS A 34 0.30 -6.41 7.65
N SER A 35 -0.02 -5.28 7.04
CA SER A 35 0.73 -4.70 5.93
C SER A 35 2.07 -4.14 6.39
N LYS A 36 3.13 -4.41 5.61
CA LYS A 36 4.51 -3.98 5.89
C LYS A 36 4.98 -3.10 4.72
N TYR A 37 4.89 -1.78 4.89
CA TYR A 37 5.24 -0.81 3.85
C TYR A 37 6.75 -0.48 3.88
N TYR A 38 7.56 -1.52 3.71
CA TYR A 38 9.01 -1.50 3.88
C TYR A 38 9.67 -2.28 2.74
N PRO A 39 10.91 -1.94 2.33
CA PRO A 39 11.63 -2.73 1.34
C PRO A 39 11.99 -4.11 1.87
N VAL A 40 11.66 -5.13 1.08
CA VAL A 40 11.92 -6.53 1.42
C VAL A 40 12.45 -7.26 0.19
N GLU A 41 13.13 -8.38 0.40
CA GLU A 41 13.66 -9.23 -0.65
C GLU A 41 13.43 -10.70 -0.29
N MET A 42 13.59 -11.62 -1.25
CA MET A 42 13.13 -13.02 -1.14
C MET A 42 14.24 -14.06 -1.40
N SER A 43 15.49 -13.64 -1.55
CA SER A 43 16.61 -14.50 -1.94
C SER A 43 16.88 -15.58 -0.90
N GLU A 44 17.00 -15.23 0.39
CA GLU A 44 17.21 -16.20 1.47
C GLU A 44 16.06 -17.21 1.57
N ALA A 45 14.81 -16.72 1.49
CA ALA A 45 13.64 -17.59 1.52
C ALA A 45 13.59 -18.56 0.32
N LEU A 46 13.99 -18.11 -0.87
CA LEU A 46 14.05 -18.98 -2.05
C LEU A 46 15.22 -19.96 -2.00
N THR A 47 16.37 -19.58 -1.44
CA THR A 47 17.47 -20.51 -1.16
C THR A 47 17.02 -21.60 -0.21
N TYR A 48 16.36 -21.25 0.89
CA TYR A 48 15.79 -22.22 1.82
C TYR A 48 14.87 -23.22 1.12
N VAL A 49 13.95 -22.75 0.26
CA VAL A 49 13.01 -23.62 -0.48
C VAL A 49 13.74 -24.59 -1.41
N ARG A 50 14.90 -24.22 -1.97
CA ARG A 50 15.72 -25.15 -2.79
C ARG A 50 16.40 -26.23 -1.97
N GLU A 51 16.79 -25.91 -0.74
CA GLU A 51 17.54 -26.81 0.14
C GLU A 51 16.62 -27.73 0.96
N HIS A 52 15.37 -27.32 1.18
CA HIS A 52 14.43 -28.03 2.05
C HIS A 52 13.20 -28.51 1.29
N GLU A 53 12.97 -29.83 1.31
CA GLU A 53 11.78 -30.45 0.72
C GLU A 53 10.49 -29.95 1.39
N GLY A 54 9.39 -29.99 0.63
CA GLY A 54 8.07 -29.58 1.08
C GLY A 54 7.27 -28.84 0.01
N HIS A 55 5.99 -28.69 0.27
CA HIS A 55 5.07 -27.88 -0.51
C HIS A 55 4.85 -26.53 0.17
N TYR A 56 5.20 -25.46 -0.53
CA TYR A 56 5.18 -24.11 -0.01
C TYR A 56 4.05 -23.29 -0.64
N LEU A 57 3.46 -22.41 0.15
CA LEU A 57 2.65 -21.29 -0.32
C LEU A 57 3.46 -20.01 -0.25
N PHE A 58 3.52 -19.23 -1.32
CA PHE A 58 4.16 -17.92 -1.34
C PHE A 58 3.14 -16.78 -1.24
N ILE A 59 3.30 -15.86 -0.28
CA ILE A 59 2.48 -14.64 -0.16
C ILE A 59 3.30 -13.44 -0.61
N GLY A 60 2.83 -12.70 -1.62
CA GLY A 60 3.56 -11.51 -2.07
C GLY A 60 2.73 -10.48 -2.82
N ILE A 61 3.35 -9.31 -3.05
CA ILE A 61 2.81 -8.25 -3.92
C ILE A 61 2.94 -8.65 -5.41
N PRO A 62 2.26 -7.98 -6.35
CA PRO A 62 2.15 -8.42 -7.75
C PRO A 62 3.50 -8.68 -8.43
N CYS A 63 4.47 -7.78 -8.24
CA CYS A 63 5.78 -7.92 -8.84
C CYS A 63 6.60 -9.09 -8.25
N PHE A 64 6.38 -9.44 -6.98
CA PHE A 64 7.09 -10.54 -6.33
C PHE A 64 6.48 -11.87 -6.74
N VAL A 65 5.15 -11.98 -6.76
CA VAL A 65 4.46 -13.16 -7.29
C VAL A 65 4.86 -13.39 -8.75
N LYS A 66 4.89 -12.33 -9.57
CA LYS A 66 5.36 -12.44 -10.96
C LYS A 66 6.80 -12.93 -11.04
N ALA A 67 7.70 -12.43 -10.20
CA ALA A 67 9.09 -12.85 -10.17
C ALA A 67 9.24 -14.33 -9.77
N VAL A 68 8.53 -14.77 -8.72
CA VAL A 68 8.49 -16.18 -8.30
C VAL A 68 7.96 -17.07 -9.41
N ARG A 69 6.84 -16.71 -10.06
CA ARG A 69 6.29 -17.48 -11.19
C ARG A 69 7.25 -17.57 -12.37
N LEU A 70 8.02 -16.51 -12.65
CA LEU A 70 9.05 -16.57 -13.69
C LEU A 70 10.20 -17.48 -13.28
N LEU A 71 10.65 -17.42 -12.01
CA LEU A 71 11.69 -18.33 -11.50
C LEU A 71 11.24 -19.79 -11.55
N CYS A 72 10.01 -20.12 -11.15
CA CYS A 72 9.47 -21.48 -11.25
C CYS A 72 9.41 -22.00 -12.71
N ARG A 73 9.45 -21.14 -13.73
CA ARG A 73 9.52 -21.62 -15.13
C ARG A 73 10.93 -22.04 -15.54
N GLU A 74 11.94 -21.56 -14.83
CA GLU A 74 13.36 -21.79 -15.13
C GLU A 74 14.02 -22.74 -14.11
N ASP A 75 13.40 -22.91 -12.94
CA ASP A 75 13.91 -23.67 -11.79
C ASP A 75 12.89 -24.74 -11.38
N GLU A 76 13.15 -25.99 -11.81
CA GLU A 76 12.25 -27.13 -11.60
C GLU A 76 12.06 -27.44 -10.11
N THR A 77 13.08 -27.23 -9.27
CA THR A 77 12.97 -27.44 -7.82
C THR A 77 11.99 -26.44 -7.21
N LEU A 78 12.10 -25.16 -7.55
CA LEU A 78 11.14 -24.16 -7.11
C LEU A 78 9.74 -24.41 -7.68
N ASN A 79 9.64 -24.87 -8.93
CA ASN A 79 8.36 -25.20 -9.57
C ASN A 79 7.59 -26.29 -8.82
N GLN A 80 8.27 -27.37 -8.46
CA GLN A 80 7.68 -28.50 -7.75
C GLN A 80 7.33 -28.16 -6.30
N ARG A 81 8.11 -27.28 -5.66
CA ARG A 81 7.96 -26.96 -4.24
C ARG A 81 7.00 -25.79 -3.98
N ILE A 82 6.99 -24.74 -4.80
CA ILE A 82 6.08 -23.59 -4.62
C ILE A 82 4.73 -23.89 -5.29
N ARG A 83 3.84 -24.56 -4.55
CA ARG A 83 2.56 -25.04 -5.08
C ARG A 83 1.55 -23.93 -5.32
N TYR A 84 1.47 -22.96 -4.41
CA TYR A 84 0.50 -21.86 -4.51
C TYR A 84 1.15 -20.50 -4.30
N CYS A 85 0.59 -19.49 -4.96
CA CYS A 85 0.92 -18.08 -4.78
C CYS A 85 -0.32 -17.28 -4.39
N VAL A 86 -0.29 -16.66 -3.22
CA VAL A 86 -1.27 -15.66 -2.78
C VAL A 86 -0.75 -14.27 -3.11
N GLY A 87 -1.57 -13.51 -3.84
CA GLY A 87 -1.27 -12.14 -4.23
C GLY A 87 -1.93 -11.12 -3.31
N LEU A 88 -1.20 -10.04 -3.01
CA LEU A 88 -1.76 -8.86 -2.35
C LEU A 88 -1.98 -7.74 -3.37
N VAL A 89 -3.11 -7.05 -3.29
CA VAL A 89 -3.31 -5.81 -4.06
C VAL A 89 -2.27 -4.79 -3.64
N CYS A 90 -1.58 -4.18 -4.61
CA CYS A 90 -0.48 -3.27 -4.33
C CYS A 90 -0.62 -1.93 -5.04
N GLY A 91 -0.72 -0.85 -4.27
CA GLY A 91 -0.64 0.53 -4.78
C GLY A 91 0.79 0.92 -5.15
N HIS A 92 1.75 0.65 -4.27
CA HIS A 92 3.19 0.74 -4.52
C HIS A 92 4.01 0.28 -3.30
N LEU A 93 5.16 -0.34 -3.55
CA LEU A 93 6.18 -0.58 -2.53
C LEU A 93 6.92 0.73 -2.19
N LYS A 94 7.34 0.84 -0.94
CA LYS A 94 8.01 2.00 -0.35
C LYS A 94 9.48 1.68 -0.04
N SER A 95 10.34 2.68 -0.05
CA SER A 95 11.65 2.59 0.59
C SER A 95 11.54 2.69 2.11
N ASP A 96 12.62 2.31 2.78
CA ASP A 96 12.80 2.45 4.23
C ASP A 96 12.59 3.90 4.70
N PHE A 97 12.88 4.88 3.84
CA PHE A 97 12.62 6.30 4.13
C PHE A 97 11.15 6.59 4.45
N PHE A 98 10.20 5.80 3.93
CA PHE A 98 8.80 5.96 4.31
C PHE A 98 8.59 5.66 5.80
N ALA A 99 8.99 4.48 6.24
CA ALA A 99 8.93 4.07 7.64
C ALA A 99 9.70 5.05 8.55
N LYS A 100 10.96 5.36 8.16
CA LYS A 100 11.81 6.31 8.90
C LYS A 100 11.17 7.70 8.99
N SER A 101 10.55 8.18 7.91
CA SER A 101 9.88 9.49 7.90
C SER A 101 8.63 9.54 8.78
N GLU A 102 7.82 8.47 8.81
CA GLU A 102 6.61 8.42 9.65
C GLU A 102 6.98 8.40 11.13
N ALA A 103 7.96 7.56 11.52
CA ALA A 103 8.44 7.50 12.89
C ALA A 103 9.15 8.80 13.33
N TRP A 104 9.95 9.40 12.44
CA TRP A 104 10.63 10.65 12.75
C TRP A 104 9.66 11.81 12.93
N GLU A 105 8.67 11.94 12.03
CA GLU A 105 7.60 12.92 12.15
C GLU A 105 6.72 12.68 13.39
N ALA A 106 6.55 11.42 13.81
CA ALA A 106 5.85 11.08 15.05
C ALA A 106 6.63 11.46 16.32
N GLY A 107 7.92 11.78 16.23
CA GLY A 107 8.76 12.22 17.35
C GLY A 107 9.81 11.20 17.82
N VAL A 108 10.06 10.14 17.05
CA VAL A 108 11.19 9.24 17.30
C VAL A 108 12.44 9.73 16.57
N PRO A 109 13.54 10.09 17.26
CA PRO A 109 14.78 10.49 16.60
C PRO A 109 15.25 9.43 15.60
N LEU A 110 15.76 9.86 14.45
CA LEU A 110 16.09 8.98 13.33
C LEU A 110 17.00 7.80 13.73
N ASN A 111 17.98 8.05 14.60
CA ASN A 111 18.94 7.06 15.11
C ASN A 111 18.39 6.15 16.24
N ARG A 112 17.13 6.35 16.66
CA ARG A 112 16.46 5.55 17.69
C ARG A 112 15.30 4.72 17.14
N ILE A 113 14.98 4.83 15.86
CA ILE A 113 13.88 4.08 15.25
C ILE A 113 14.27 2.60 15.22
N GLN A 114 13.45 1.75 15.83
CA GLN A 114 13.64 0.30 15.81
C GLN A 114 12.74 -0.37 14.76
N ARG A 115 11.45 -0.09 14.79
CA ARG A 115 10.45 -0.68 13.88
C ARG A 115 9.25 0.24 13.76
N VAL A 116 8.52 0.12 12.65
CA VAL A 116 7.27 0.85 12.43
C VAL A 116 6.17 -0.12 12.05
N ASP A 117 5.23 -0.39 12.96
CA ASP A 117 3.96 -1.03 12.64
C ASP A 117 3.05 -0.01 11.94
N PHE A 118 2.75 -0.25 10.67
CA PHE A 118 1.97 0.64 9.81
C PHE A 118 0.46 0.54 10.02
N ARG A 119 -0.01 -0.43 10.81
CA ARG A 119 -1.43 -0.73 10.96
C ARG A 119 -1.78 -1.00 12.42
N HIS A 120 -1.39 -0.08 13.29
CA HIS A 120 -1.89 -0.06 14.66
C HIS A 120 -3.39 0.26 14.64
N LYS A 121 -4.21 -0.72 15.05
CA LYS A 121 -5.68 -0.59 15.07
C LYS A 121 -6.08 0.46 16.12
N THR A 122 -6.99 1.33 15.75
CA THR A 122 -7.64 2.29 16.65
C THR A 122 -9.11 1.89 16.83
N PRO A 123 -9.48 1.18 17.91
CA PRO A 123 -10.83 0.69 18.11
C PRO A 123 -11.89 1.79 17.98
N GLY A 124 -13.01 1.47 17.32
CA GLY A 124 -14.12 2.41 17.12
C GLY A 124 -13.91 3.46 16.01
N THR A 125 -12.87 3.31 15.17
CA THR A 125 -12.62 4.17 14.01
C THR A 125 -12.77 3.40 12.69
N PRO A 126 -13.08 4.08 11.55
CA PRO A 126 -13.17 3.43 10.23
C PRO A 126 -11.84 2.76 9.82
N ALA A 127 -11.86 1.72 8.98
CA ALA A 127 -10.63 1.05 8.50
C ALA A 127 -9.61 1.99 7.80
N SER A 128 -10.06 3.15 7.34
CA SER A 128 -9.21 4.18 6.73
C SER A 128 -8.52 5.10 7.73
N ASP A 129 -8.92 5.09 9.00
CA ASP A 129 -8.38 5.91 10.09
C ASP A 129 -7.61 5.00 11.05
N TYR A 130 -6.34 4.78 10.73
CA TYR A 130 -5.43 3.94 11.52
C TYR A 130 -4.22 4.74 11.97
N ALA A 131 -3.49 4.19 12.93
CA ALA A 131 -2.25 4.75 13.45
C ALA A 131 -1.04 3.94 13.01
N ILE A 132 0.12 4.58 13.06
CA ILE A 132 1.39 3.89 13.15
C ILE A 132 1.77 3.68 14.61
N GLN A 133 2.58 2.67 14.88
CA GLN A 133 3.32 2.53 16.12
C GLN A 133 4.81 2.47 15.78
N ALA A 134 5.60 3.39 16.34
CA ALA A 134 7.04 3.45 16.16
C ALA A 134 7.74 2.95 17.44
N ASP A 135 8.37 1.79 17.34
CA ASP A 135 9.19 1.20 18.40
C ASP A 135 10.59 1.82 18.41
N ARG A 136 11.24 1.84 19.57
CA ARG A 136 12.48 2.60 19.79
C ARG A 136 13.59 1.76 20.42
N THR A 137 14.83 1.99 20.02
CA THR A 137 16.00 1.27 20.54
C THR A 137 16.47 1.75 21.92
N ASP A 138 15.97 2.89 22.39
CA ASP A 138 16.35 3.51 23.67
C ASP A 138 15.56 2.98 24.88
N GLY A 139 14.73 1.96 24.69
CA GLY A 139 13.90 1.36 25.74
C GLY A 139 12.71 2.23 26.18
N GLN A 140 12.51 3.39 25.54
CA GLN A 140 11.32 4.21 25.79
C GLN A 140 10.07 3.56 25.17
N PRO A 141 8.87 3.87 25.70
CA PRO A 141 7.63 3.38 25.11
C PRO A 141 7.48 3.75 23.63
N SER A 142 6.86 2.86 22.87
CA SER A 142 6.55 3.10 21.46
C SER A 142 5.66 4.33 21.28
N VAL A 143 5.89 5.08 20.20
CA VAL A 143 5.08 6.26 19.87
C VAL A 143 3.96 5.85 18.94
N ILE A 144 2.71 6.09 19.34
CA ILE A 144 1.53 5.84 18.51
C ILE A 144 1.03 7.18 17.96
N LYS A 145 0.89 7.27 16.62
CA LYS A 145 0.46 8.50 15.94
C LYS A 145 -0.55 8.18 14.85
N ARG A 146 -1.67 8.90 14.79
CA ARG A 146 -2.64 8.69 13.70
C ARG A 146 -2.03 9.10 12.38
N THR A 147 -2.27 8.31 11.34
CA THR A 147 -1.76 8.63 10.01
C THR A 147 -2.25 9.99 9.50
N ALA A 148 -3.46 10.40 9.88
CA ALA A 148 -4.02 11.72 9.53
C ALA A 148 -3.25 12.91 10.15
N GLU A 149 -2.40 12.69 11.14
CA GLU A 149 -1.55 13.71 11.77
C GLU A 149 -0.17 13.82 11.12
N LEU A 150 0.21 12.87 10.27
CA LEU A 150 1.49 12.83 9.57
C LEU A 150 1.35 13.40 8.15
N SER A 151 2.31 14.19 7.71
CA SER A 151 2.33 14.75 6.35
C SER A 151 2.71 13.72 5.29
N THR A 152 3.41 12.67 5.70
CA THR A 152 4.02 11.65 4.84
C THR A 152 3.05 10.56 4.37
N THR A 153 1.92 10.37 5.06
CA THR A 153 0.97 9.25 4.88
C THR A 153 -0.02 9.44 3.73
N ASN A 154 0.03 10.56 3.00
CA ASN A 154 -0.83 10.75 1.84
C ASN A 154 -0.35 9.92 0.64
N TRP A 155 -0.92 8.73 0.50
CA TRP A 155 -0.69 7.78 -0.61
C TRP A 155 -0.77 8.42 -2.00
N GLY A 156 -1.60 9.45 -2.19
CA GLY A 156 -1.75 10.16 -3.46
C GLY A 156 -0.56 11.03 -3.89
N LEU A 157 0.38 11.32 -2.97
CA LEU A 157 1.61 12.05 -3.24
C LEU A 157 2.75 11.13 -3.72
N GLY A 158 2.68 9.84 -3.40
CA GLY A 158 3.65 8.85 -3.87
C GLY A 158 5.06 9.02 -3.29
N TYR A 159 5.19 9.64 -2.12
CA TYR A 159 6.48 9.80 -1.43
C TYR A 159 7.17 8.46 -1.20
N PHE A 160 8.50 8.45 -1.39
CA PHE A 160 9.37 7.31 -1.13
C PHE A 160 9.00 6.03 -1.89
N LYS A 161 8.22 6.16 -2.96
CA LYS A 161 7.86 5.03 -3.82
C LYS A 161 9.07 4.60 -4.65
N TYR A 162 9.23 3.29 -4.81
CA TYR A 162 10.26 2.71 -5.68
C TYR A 162 10.10 3.13 -7.15
N ASN A 163 11.22 3.34 -7.84
CA ASN A 163 11.18 3.67 -9.26
C ASN A 163 10.52 2.56 -10.09
N ALA A 164 10.79 1.29 -9.78
CA ALA A 164 10.17 0.14 -10.42
C ALA A 164 8.62 0.17 -10.34
N CYS A 165 8.04 0.75 -9.29
CA CYS A 165 6.58 0.85 -9.14
C CYS A 165 5.94 1.77 -10.19
N ASP A 166 6.70 2.69 -10.80
CA ASP A 166 6.21 3.51 -11.92
C ASP A 166 6.11 2.72 -13.22
N TYR A 167 6.69 1.53 -13.29
CA TYR A 167 6.63 0.64 -14.45
C TYR A 167 5.77 -0.62 -14.22
N CYS A 168 5.15 -0.75 -13.06
CA CYS A 168 4.27 -1.89 -12.79
C CYS A 168 2.86 -1.60 -13.37
N ASP A 169 2.38 -2.56 -14.18
CA ASP A 169 1.10 -2.56 -14.89
C ASP A 169 0.04 -3.48 -14.24
N ASP A 170 0.39 -4.10 -13.11
CA ASP A 170 -0.45 -5.04 -12.37
C ASP A 170 -0.91 -4.44 -11.02
N VAL A 171 -2.22 -4.48 -10.76
CA VAL A 171 -2.85 -4.01 -9.52
C VAL A 171 -3.27 -5.20 -8.64
N LEU A 172 -3.76 -6.28 -9.25
CA LEU A 172 -4.50 -7.36 -8.61
C LEU A 172 -3.71 -8.68 -8.60
N ALA A 173 -2.38 -8.60 -8.62
CA ALA A 173 -1.48 -9.77 -8.63
C ALA A 173 -1.99 -10.84 -9.61
N GLU A 174 -2.10 -10.48 -10.88
CA GLU A 174 -2.81 -11.26 -11.89
C GLU A 174 -2.23 -12.66 -12.12
N THR A 175 -0.97 -12.89 -11.72
CA THR A 175 -0.27 -14.18 -11.81
C THR A 175 -0.37 -15.02 -10.51
N ALA A 176 -1.12 -14.57 -9.51
CA ALA A 176 -1.40 -15.32 -8.29
C ALA A 176 -2.58 -16.28 -8.46
N ASP A 177 -2.61 -17.34 -7.66
CA ASP A 177 -3.72 -18.29 -7.59
C ASP A 177 -4.97 -17.67 -6.95
N VAL A 178 -4.75 -16.78 -5.99
CA VAL A 178 -5.80 -15.99 -5.34
C VAL A 178 -5.24 -14.62 -4.96
N THR A 179 -6.07 -13.59 -4.96
CA THR A 179 -5.68 -12.24 -4.57
C THR A 179 -6.58 -11.68 -3.48
N PHE A 180 -5.96 -11.04 -2.49
CA PHE A 180 -6.63 -10.29 -1.44
C PHE A 180 -6.24 -8.81 -1.48
N GLY A 181 -7.18 -7.93 -1.19
CA GLY A 181 -6.90 -6.50 -1.01
C GLY A 181 -8.03 -5.81 -0.27
N ASP A 182 -7.79 -4.63 0.28
CA ASP A 182 -8.85 -3.86 0.95
C ASP A 182 -9.94 -3.42 -0.03
N ALA A 183 -11.19 -3.58 0.36
CA ALA A 183 -12.35 -3.13 -0.42
C ALA A 183 -12.61 -1.63 -0.20
N TRP A 184 -11.99 -0.77 -1.00
CA TRP A 184 -12.17 0.68 -0.93
C TRP A 184 -13.49 1.17 -1.56
N LEU A 185 -14.61 0.57 -1.15
CA LEU A 185 -15.95 0.93 -1.57
C LEU A 185 -16.71 1.60 -0.42
N PRO A 186 -17.60 2.59 -0.69
CA PRO A 186 -18.28 3.35 0.35
C PRO A 186 -18.99 2.49 1.41
N GLN A 187 -19.55 1.35 1.00
CA GLN A 187 -20.26 0.42 1.90
C GLN A 187 -19.35 -0.31 2.89
N TYR A 188 -18.05 -0.45 2.62
CA TYR A 188 -17.12 -1.22 3.46
C TYR A 188 -16.15 -0.33 4.26
N VAL A 189 -15.83 0.87 3.77
CA VAL A 189 -14.78 1.72 4.37
C VAL A 189 -15.11 2.22 5.79
N GLN A 190 -16.39 2.20 6.17
CA GLN A 190 -16.82 2.60 7.52
C GLN A 190 -16.66 1.50 8.57
N ASP A 191 -16.52 0.24 8.14
CA ASP A 191 -16.22 -0.88 9.03
C ASP A 191 -14.75 -0.76 9.49
N GLY A 192 -14.52 -0.86 10.80
CA GLY A 192 -13.20 -0.82 11.40
C GLY A 192 -12.46 -2.16 11.32
N GLU A 193 -13.20 -3.27 11.21
CA GLU A 193 -12.63 -4.60 10.98
C GLU A 193 -12.20 -4.80 9.52
N GLY A 194 -12.83 -4.03 8.62
CA GLY A 194 -12.51 -3.99 7.20
C GLY A 194 -13.18 -5.12 6.40
N CYS A 195 -13.09 -5.01 5.08
CA CYS A 195 -13.56 -6.02 4.15
C CYS A 195 -12.54 -6.15 3.02
N ASN A 196 -12.30 -7.38 2.57
CA ASN A 196 -11.37 -7.63 1.48
C ASN A 196 -12.09 -7.95 0.17
N VAL A 197 -11.56 -7.44 -0.93
CA VAL A 197 -11.82 -8.01 -2.25
C VAL A 197 -11.03 -9.31 -2.36
N VAL A 198 -11.67 -10.36 -2.89
CA VAL A 198 -11.06 -11.66 -3.15
C VAL A 198 -11.24 -11.99 -4.63
N VAL A 199 -10.16 -12.34 -5.32
CA VAL A 199 -10.19 -12.82 -6.71
C VAL A 199 -9.53 -14.18 -6.76
N VAL A 200 -10.31 -15.22 -6.99
CA VAL A 200 -9.83 -16.61 -7.06
C VAL A 200 -9.62 -17.01 -8.51
N ARG A 201 -8.45 -17.56 -8.82
CA ARG A 201 -8.06 -18.01 -10.18
C ARG A 201 -7.69 -19.49 -10.23
N ASN A 202 -7.49 -20.11 -9.07
CA ASN A 202 -7.12 -21.51 -8.92
C ASN A 202 -8.30 -22.33 -8.39
N LYS A 203 -8.54 -23.48 -9.02
CA LYS A 203 -9.67 -24.36 -8.71
C LYS A 203 -9.59 -24.96 -7.30
N ASP A 204 -8.43 -25.43 -6.89
CA ASP A 204 -8.23 -26.03 -5.56
C ASP A 204 -8.52 -25.02 -4.44
N ILE A 205 -8.16 -23.75 -4.66
CA ILE A 205 -8.47 -22.66 -3.72
C ILE A 205 -9.95 -22.31 -3.74
N GLN A 206 -10.59 -22.28 -4.91
CA GLN A 206 -12.04 -22.05 -5.00
C GLN A 206 -12.79 -23.12 -4.20
N GLU A 207 -12.47 -24.40 -4.43
CA GLU A 207 -13.10 -25.51 -3.72
C GLU A 207 -12.86 -25.46 -2.21
N LEU A 208 -11.68 -25.00 -1.77
CA LEU A 208 -11.40 -24.79 -0.35
C LEU A 208 -12.30 -23.70 0.25
N ILE A 209 -12.43 -22.56 -0.42
CA ILE A 209 -13.30 -21.46 0.03
C ILE A 209 -14.76 -21.92 0.09
N GLU A 210 -15.23 -22.66 -0.92
CA GLU A 210 -16.60 -23.19 -0.93
C GLU A 210 -16.86 -24.18 0.19
N ARG A 211 -15.90 -25.08 0.47
CA ARG A 211 -16.03 -26.07 1.55
C ARG A 211 -16.16 -25.43 2.93
N HIS A 212 -15.50 -24.29 3.13
CA HIS A 212 -15.49 -23.55 4.40
C HIS A 212 -16.34 -22.27 4.32
N ARG A 213 -17.31 -22.21 3.41
CA ARG A 213 -18.15 -21.03 3.18
C ARG A 213 -18.88 -20.57 4.45
N ASP A 214 -19.35 -21.51 5.26
CA ASP A 214 -20.11 -21.22 6.49
C ASP A 214 -19.23 -20.61 7.61
N GLU A 215 -17.91 -20.67 7.48
CA GLU A 215 -16.95 -20.04 8.39
C GLU A 215 -16.60 -18.59 7.97
N LEU A 216 -17.14 -18.11 6.85
CA LEU A 216 -16.77 -16.86 6.21
C LEU A 216 -17.97 -15.95 6.00
N ILE A 217 -17.75 -14.64 6.13
CA ILE A 217 -18.71 -13.62 5.68
C ILE A 217 -18.31 -13.24 4.25
N LEU A 218 -19.04 -13.76 3.26
CA LEU A 218 -18.81 -13.48 1.85
C LEU A 218 -19.92 -12.61 1.27
N HIS A 219 -19.52 -11.59 0.52
CA HIS A 219 -20.41 -10.76 -0.27
C HIS A 219 -20.11 -10.97 -1.75
N ASP A 220 -21.14 -11.24 -2.55
CA ASP A 220 -20.98 -11.29 -4.00
C ASP A 220 -20.53 -9.93 -4.53
N SER A 221 -19.63 -9.95 -5.52
CA SER A 221 -19.15 -8.75 -6.16
C SER A 221 -18.91 -8.96 -7.66
N THR A 222 -19.13 -7.90 -8.42
CA THR A 222 -18.90 -7.87 -9.86
C THR A 222 -17.46 -7.42 -10.18
N PRO A 223 -16.93 -7.77 -11.38
CA PRO A 223 -15.66 -7.24 -11.84
C PRO A 223 -15.60 -5.70 -11.83
N GLN A 224 -16.73 -5.04 -12.05
CA GLN A 224 -16.83 -3.58 -12.05
C GLN A 224 -16.65 -3.00 -10.64
N GLU A 225 -17.19 -3.63 -9.61
CA GLU A 225 -17.00 -3.20 -8.21
C GLU A 225 -15.56 -3.39 -7.75
N ILE A 226 -14.94 -4.53 -8.10
CA ILE A 226 -13.51 -4.76 -7.84
C ILE A 226 -12.65 -3.70 -8.55
N TYR A 227 -12.98 -3.37 -9.81
CA TYR A 227 -12.33 -2.27 -10.52
C TYR A 227 -12.52 -0.93 -9.79
N GLN A 228 -13.73 -0.60 -9.34
CA GLN A 228 -13.99 0.67 -8.65
C GLN A 228 -13.24 0.77 -7.32
N SER A 229 -13.20 -0.32 -6.55
CA SER A 229 -12.41 -0.46 -5.34
C SER A 229 -10.94 -0.09 -5.57
N GLN A 230 -10.39 -0.44 -6.74
CA GLN A 230 -8.98 -0.22 -7.07
C GLN A 230 -8.74 0.81 -8.20
N ALA A 231 -9.73 1.65 -8.52
CA ALA A 231 -9.72 2.48 -9.73
C ALA A 231 -8.56 3.49 -9.76
N GLY A 232 -8.10 3.95 -8.59
CA GLY A 232 -6.91 4.80 -8.47
C GLY A 232 -5.63 4.10 -8.91
N GLY A 233 -5.48 2.83 -8.51
CA GLY A 233 -4.37 1.96 -8.90
C GLY A 233 -4.37 1.69 -10.40
N PHE A 234 -5.52 1.27 -10.95
CA PHE A 234 -5.66 1.02 -12.39
C PHE A 234 -5.32 2.27 -13.23
N ARG A 235 -5.81 3.45 -12.85
CA ARG A 235 -5.47 4.69 -13.56
C ARG A 235 -3.99 5.04 -13.51
N HIS A 236 -3.32 4.76 -12.39
CA HIS A 236 -1.89 5.06 -12.21
C HIS A 236 -1.00 4.07 -12.99
N ARG A 237 -1.40 2.80 -13.04
CA ARG A 237 -0.65 1.69 -13.65
C ARG A 237 -0.99 1.42 -15.12
N ARG A 238 -2.13 1.90 -15.61
CA ARG A 238 -2.50 1.86 -17.04
C ARG A 238 -2.26 3.22 -17.70
N GLN A 239 -3.23 4.15 -17.61
CA GLN A 239 -3.12 5.47 -18.23
C GLN A 239 -1.87 6.26 -17.80
N GLY A 240 -1.53 6.22 -16.51
CA GLY A 240 -0.31 6.86 -16.01
C GLY A 240 0.98 6.22 -16.54
N LEU A 241 0.98 4.92 -16.77
CA LEU A 241 2.12 4.21 -17.35
C LEU A 241 2.29 4.55 -18.83
N GLN A 242 1.19 4.63 -19.60
CA GLN A 242 1.23 5.09 -21.00
C GLN A 242 1.91 6.46 -21.14
N TYR A 243 1.53 7.41 -20.27
CA TYR A 243 2.15 8.72 -20.20
C TYR A 243 3.65 8.65 -19.88
N ARG A 244 4.04 7.88 -18.85
CA ARG A 244 5.45 7.77 -18.46
C ARG A 244 6.29 7.17 -19.58
N LEU A 245 5.84 6.05 -20.16
CA LEU A 245 6.53 5.41 -21.29
C LEU A 245 6.67 6.37 -22.48
N TYR A 246 5.63 7.14 -22.80
CA TYR A 246 5.69 8.15 -23.86
C TYR A 246 6.80 9.18 -23.59
N VAL A 247 6.83 9.75 -22.37
CA VAL A 247 7.84 10.76 -22.00
C VAL A 247 9.26 10.18 -22.06
N HIS A 248 9.48 8.96 -21.59
CA HIS A 248 10.79 8.29 -21.67
C HIS A 248 11.20 8.03 -23.13
N GLN A 249 10.27 7.56 -23.97
CA GLN A 249 10.52 7.36 -25.40
C GLN A 249 10.92 8.66 -26.11
N GLN A 250 10.25 9.79 -25.82
CA GLN A 250 10.60 11.09 -26.40
C GLN A 250 12.00 11.57 -26.00
N ARG A 251 12.56 11.03 -24.90
CA ARG A 251 13.91 11.35 -24.42
C ARG A 251 14.96 10.33 -24.86
N GLY A 252 14.57 9.28 -25.59
CA GLY A 252 15.47 8.18 -25.95
C GLY A 252 15.91 7.32 -24.74
N GLU A 253 15.16 7.36 -23.63
CA GLU A 253 15.48 6.60 -22.42
C GLU A 253 14.97 5.16 -22.53
N TRP A 254 15.75 4.20 -22.00
CA TRP A 254 15.33 2.80 -21.94
C TRP A 254 14.10 2.64 -21.05
N THR A 255 13.15 1.80 -21.48
CA THR A 255 12.01 1.37 -20.66
C THR A 255 11.77 -0.13 -20.80
N PRO A 256 11.26 -0.79 -19.75
CA PRO A 256 10.87 -2.19 -19.85
C PRO A 256 9.63 -2.36 -20.75
N THR A 257 9.52 -3.50 -21.44
CA THR A 257 8.32 -3.86 -22.19
C THR A 257 7.12 -4.00 -21.26
N LYS A 258 5.99 -3.38 -21.62
CA LYS A 258 4.73 -3.37 -20.85
C LYS A 258 3.54 -3.67 -21.74
N ARG A 259 2.44 -4.11 -21.12
CA ARG A 259 1.19 -4.40 -21.83
C ARG A 259 0.54 -3.16 -22.44
N VAL A 260 0.83 -1.97 -21.90
CA VAL A 260 0.34 -0.70 -22.41
C VAL A 260 1.37 -0.05 -23.31
N ARG A 261 0.92 0.55 -24.41
CA ARG A 261 1.79 1.25 -25.36
C ARG A 261 2.08 2.69 -24.90
N PRO A 262 3.26 3.24 -25.23
CA PRO A 262 3.54 4.67 -25.05
C PRO A 262 2.55 5.51 -25.89
N THR A 263 1.73 6.35 -25.26
CA THR A 263 0.83 7.28 -25.95
C THR A 263 0.31 8.36 -25.01
N LEU A 264 -0.13 9.49 -25.58
CA LEU A 264 -0.90 10.55 -24.90
C LEU A 264 -2.40 10.50 -25.23
N ASP A 265 -2.83 9.60 -26.11
CA ASP A 265 -4.21 9.50 -26.57
C ASP A 265 -5.17 9.24 -25.41
N GLY A 266 -6.26 10.02 -25.35
CA GLY A 266 -7.22 9.96 -24.25
C GLY A 266 -6.70 10.48 -22.90
N ILE A 267 -5.49 11.07 -22.84
CA ILE A 267 -4.92 11.67 -21.63
C ILE A 267 -4.98 13.20 -21.73
N SER A 268 -5.90 13.83 -20.99
CA SER A 268 -6.02 15.29 -20.98
C SER A 268 -4.75 15.99 -20.50
N LYS A 269 -4.50 17.23 -20.95
CA LYS A 269 -3.33 18.05 -20.51
C LYS A 269 -3.27 18.19 -18.98
N GLU A 270 -4.41 18.34 -18.31
CA GLU A 270 -4.47 18.36 -16.84
C GLU A 270 -3.98 17.03 -16.24
N ARG A 271 -4.41 15.90 -16.80
CA ARG A 271 -4.01 14.57 -16.33
C ARG A 271 -2.53 14.30 -16.58
N GLN A 272 -1.98 14.73 -17.71
CA GLN A 272 -0.55 14.68 -17.99
C GLN A 272 0.25 15.45 -16.93
N ARG A 273 -0.18 16.67 -16.56
CA ARG A 273 0.43 17.45 -15.47
C ARG A 273 0.35 16.72 -14.12
N VAL A 274 -0.76 16.05 -13.81
CA VAL A 274 -0.88 15.20 -12.60
C VAL A 274 0.19 14.11 -12.60
N TYR A 275 0.39 13.40 -13.71
CA TYR A 275 1.39 12.33 -13.79
C TYR A 275 2.83 12.85 -13.73
N ALA A 276 3.12 13.98 -14.39
CA ALA A 276 4.40 14.67 -14.29
C ALA A 276 4.70 15.02 -12.82
N MET A 277 3.77 15.70 -12.15
CA MET A 277 3.97 16.13 -10.77
C MET A 277 4.07 14.97 -9.77
N ARG A 278 3.41 13.84 -10.01
CA ARG A 278 3.60 12.64 -9.17
C ARG A 278 5.02 12.10 -9.24
N THR A 279 5.66 12.20 -10.42
CA THR A 279 7.08 11.83 -10.58
C THR A 279 7.98 12.82 -9.84
N THR A 280 7.69 14.12 -9.95
CA THR A 280 8.40 15.17 -9.21
C THR A 280 8.27 14.98 -7.70
N LEU A 281 7.06 14.79 -7.17
CA LEU A 281 6.79 14.59 -5.74
C LEU A 281 7.54 13.38 -5.20
N LYS A 282 7.51 12.24 -5.91
CA LYS A 282 8.28 11.04 -5.57
C LYS A 282 9.78 11.40 -5.45
N ASN A 283 10.38 11.94 -6.51
CA ASN A 283 11.82 12.21 -6.52
C ASN A 283 12.23 13.24 -5.46
N GLN A 284 11.43 14.31 -5.31
CA GLN A 284 11.70 15.35 -4.33
C GLN A 284 11.56 14.87 -2.89
N SER A 285 10.73 13.85 -2.61
CA SER A 285 10.65 13.28 -1.26
C SER A 285 11.99 12.66 -0.80
N PHE A 286 12.71 11.97 -1.69
CA PHE A 286 14.06 11.47 -1.37
C PHE A 286 15.06 12.59 -1.10
N VAL A 287 15.07 13.62 -1.96
CA VAL A 287 15.92 14.81 -1.77
C VAL A 287 15.60 15.51 -0.45
N ALA A 288 14.32 15.69 -0.13
CA ALA A 288 13.86 16.33 1.09
C ALA A 288 14.30 15.55 2.33
N PHE A 289 14.22 14.22 2.29
CA PHE A 289 14.61 13.37 3.41
C PHE A 289 16.12 13.47 3.68
N HIS A 290 16.96 13.42 2.64
CA HIS A 290 18.40 13.60 2.80
C HIS A 290 18.76 14.97 3.37
N LYS A 291 18.09 16.04 2.91
CA LYS A 291 18.27 17.38 3.47
C LYS A 291 17.87 17.47 4.94
N ALA A 292 16.74 16.86 5.31
CA ALA A 292 16.29 16.81 6.68
C ALA A 292 17.28 16.03 7.56
N ALA A 293 17.70 14.84 7.12
CA ALA A 293 18.68 14.00 7.82
C ALA A 293 20.02 14.72 8.03
N ALA A 294 20.52 15.46 7.03
CA ALA A 294 21.75 16.24 7.15
C ALA A 294 21.64 17.41 8.14
N ALA A 295 20.44 17.94 8.34
CA ALA A 295 20.16 19.01 9.29
C ALA A 295 19.68 18.51 10.67
N ASP A 296 19.47 17.19 10.83
CA ASP A 296 18.78 16.56 11.97
C ASP A 296 17.45 17.24 12.34
N ASP A 297 16.69 17.70 11.32
CA ASP A 297 15.44 18.43 11.51
C ASP A 297 14.39 18.03 10.46
N PHE A 298 13.35 17.32 10.90
CA PHE A 298 12.25 16.90 10.02
C PHE A 298 11.42 18.08 9.47
N THR A 299 11.45 19.25 10.11
CA THR A 299 10.74 20.43 9.57
C THR A 299 11.33 20.90 8.23
N VAL A 300 12.60 20.59 7.95
CA VAL A 300 13.26 20.81 6.66
C VAL A 300 12.60 19.98 5.56
N PHE A 301 12.20 18.73 5.85
CA PHE A 301 11.44 17.90 4.90
C PHE A 301 10.13 18.60 4.52
N ASN A 302 9.37 19.02 5.54
CA ASN A 302 8.09 19.70 5.37
C ASN A 302 8.23 21.00 4.57
N ALA A 303 9.24 21.81 4.88
CA ALA A 303 9.52 23.06 4.18
C ALA A 303 9.87 22.81 2.70
N HIS A 304 10.69 21.80 2.40
CA HIS A 304 11.09 21.45 1.04
C HIS A 304 9.93 20.89 0.21
N MET A 305 9.05 20.07 0.79
CA MET A 305 7.96 19.42 0.05
C MET A 305 6.75 20.33 -0.21
N LYS A 306 6.49 21.29 0.68
CA LYS A 306 5.30 22.16 0.63
C LYS A 306 5.11 22.92 -0.69
N PRO A 307 6.13 23.48 -1.36
CA PRO A 307 5.97 24.09 -2.68
C PRO A 307 5.47 23.11 -3.74
N TYR A 308 6.02 21.90 -3.79
CA TYR A 308 5.63 20.86 -4.76
C TYR A 308 4.21 20.38 -4.51
N GLU A 309 3.82 20.20 -3.25
CA GLU A 309 2.44 19.87 -2.89
C GLU A 309 1.45 20.96 -3.31
N ARG A 310 1.79 22.23 -3.08
CA ARG A 310 0.96 23.37 -3.51
C ARG A 310 0.80 23.39 -5.02
N GLN A 311 1.87 23.16 -5.78
CA GLN A 311 1.80 23.04 -7.24
C GLN A 311 0.88 21.90 -7.66
N TYR A 312 1.04 20.72 -7.07
CA TYR A 312 0.18 19.56 -7.36
C TYR A 312 -1.30 19.81 -7.03
N GLN A 313 -1.59 20.42 -5.88
CA GLN A 313 -2.95 20.72 -5.46
C GLN A 313 -3.65 21.73 -6.39
N ARG A 314 -2.90 22.63 -7.04
CA ARG A 314 -3.41 23.62 -8.01
C ARG A 314 -3.80 23.00 -9.35
N ILE A 315 -3.35 21.78 -9.66
CA ILE A 315 -3.71 21.09 -10.92
C ILE A 315 -5.18 20.64 -10.89
N ALA A 316 -5.70 20.28 -9.71
CA ALA A 316 -7.07 19.81 -9.60
C ALA A 316 -8.10 20.88 -10.04
N PRO A 317 -9.25 20.48 -10.60
CA PRO A 317 -10.22 21.43 -11.13
C PRO A 317 -10.69 22.41 -10.05
N LEU A 318 -10.90 23.67 -10.44
CA LEU A 318 -11.35 24.76 -9.55
C LEU A 318 -12.52 24.34 -8.65
N ARG A 319 -13.49 23.58 -9.16
CA ARG A 319 -14.64 23.04 -8.40
C ARG A 319 -14.22 22.14 -7.23
N LYS A 320 -13.24 21.25 -7.43
CA LYS A 320 -12.70 20.38 -6.35
C LYS A 320 -11.79 21.14 -5.39
N ARG A 321 -11.21 22.26 -5.83
CA ARG A 321 -10.44 23.19 -4.96
C ARG A 321 -11.39 23.99 -4.07
N MET A 322 -12.48 24.54 -4.63
CA MET A 322 -13.50 25.26 -3.87
C MET A 322 -14.20 24.36 -2.86
N LEU A 323 -14.60 23.13 -3.24
CA LEU A 323 -15.19 22.16 -2.30
C LEU A 323 -14.26 21.82 -1.12
N ARG A 324 -12.94 21.77 -1.34
CA ARG A 324 -11.96 21.55 -0.26
C ARG A 324 -11.79 22.76 0.63
N ILE A 325 -11.79 23.97 0.07
CA ILE A 325 -11.73 25.22 0.83
C ILE A 325 -12.99 25.36 1.70
N VAL A 326 -14.17 25.15 1.12
CA VAL A 326 -15.46 25.15 1.84
C VAL A 326 -15.45 24.10 2.95
N LYS A 327 -15.05 22.85 2.68
CA LYS A 327 -14.92 21.81 3.72
C LYS A 327 -13.98 22.20 4.86
N ARG A 328 -12.86 22.88 4.56
CA ARG A 328 -11.90 23.35 5.57
C ARG A 328 -12.44 24.51 6.41
N MET A 329 -13.18 25.44 5.80
CA MET A 329 -13.86 26.54 6.52
C MET A 329 -14.95 26.00 7.44
N VAL A 330 -15.81 25.13 6.91
CA VAL A 330 -16.86 24.43 7.67
C VAL A 330 -16.28 23.69 8.87
N LYS A 331 -15.16 22.96 8.70
CA LYS A 331 -14.49 22.24 9.80
C LYS A 331 -13.81 23.16 10.84
N ARG A 332 -13.48 24.42 10.48
CA ARG A 332 -12.92 25.42 11.40
C ARG A 332 -13.99 26.21 12.16
N ILE A 333 -15.19 26.36 11.57
CA ILE A 333 -16.28 27.17 12.11
C ILE A 333 -17.25 26.31 12.94
N LEU A 334 -17.43 25.03 12.60
CA LEU A 334 -18.31 24.14 13.35
C LEU A 334 -17.56 23.51 14.54
N PRO A 335 -18.03 23.72 15.79
CA PRO A 335 -17.50 22.99 16.94
C PRO A 335 -17.69 21.49 16.74
N ALA A 336 -16.74 20.68 17.20
CA ALA A 336 -16.74 19.23 17.00
C ALA A 336 -18.05 18.55 17.44
N THR A 337 -18.72 19.15 18.44
CA THR A 337 -20.02 18.75 18.98
C THR A 337 -21.18 18.90 17.98
N LEU A 338 -21.16 19.91 17.10
CA LEU A 338 -22.20 20.10 16.07
C LEU A 338 -22.04 19.12 14.91
N ILE A 339 -20.80 18.79 14.54
CA ILE A 339 -20.50 17.79 13.51
C ILE A 339 -20.95 16.39 13.96
N GLN A 340 -20.78 16.09 15.26
CA GLN A 340 -21.30 14.86 15.88
C GLN A 340 -22.84 14.83 15.90
N LYS A 341 -23.50 15.93 16.27
CA LYS A 341 -24.97 16.05 16.24
C LYS A 341 -25.55 15.90 14.83
N MET A 342 -24.95 16.53 13.81
CA MET A 342 -25.39 16.37 12.42
C MET A 342 -25.19 14.94 11.90
N LYS A 343 -24.10 14.26 12.29
CA LYS A 343 -23.89 12.84 11.95
C LYS A 343 -24.91 11.91 12.62
N LYS A 344 -25.35 12.23 13.85
CA LYS A 344 -26.44 11.54 14.54
C LYS A 344 -27.79 11.79 13.85
N PHE A 345 -28.08 13.03 13.48
CA PHE A 345 -29.34 13.43 12.85
C PHE A 345 -29.54 12.80 11.46
N VAL A 346 -28.46 12.66 10.68
CA VAL A 346 -28.49 11.98 9.36
C VAL A 346 -28.55 10.45 9.50
N ARG A 347 -28.20 9.88 10.66
CA ARG A 347 -28.24 8.44 10.92
C ARG A 347 -29.61 7.90 11.32
N GLY A 348 -30.64 8.75 11.45
CA GLY A 348 -32.02 8.31 11.69
C GLY A 348 -32.13 7.40 12.91
N ASP A 349 -32.11 7.98 14.11
CA ASP A 349 -32.66 7.32 15.30
C ASP A 349 -34.17 7.14 15.07
N ASN A 350 -34.56 6.03 14.45
CA ASN A 350 -35.87 5.41 14.67
C ASN A 350 -35.73 4.51 15.89
N SER A 351 -35.66 5.14 17.05
CA SER A 351 -35.96 4.47 18.31
C SER A 351 -36.59 5.49 19.24
N GLN A 352 -37.93 5.53 19.24
CA GLN A 352 -38.74 5.70 20.45
C GLN A 352 -40.23 5.53 20.13
N ALA A 353 -40.88 4.78 21.03
CA ALA A 353 -42.28 4.32 21.07
C ALA A 353 -42.61 3.07 20.25
#